data_AF-A0A9X2N6A0-F1
#
_entry.id   AF-A0A9X2N6A0-F1
#
_cell.length_a   1.000
_cell.length_b   1.000
_cell.length_c   1.000
_cell.angle_alpha   90.00
_cell.angle_beta   90.00
_cell.angle_gamma   90.00
#
_symmetry.space_group_name_H-M   'P 1'
#
loop_
_entity.id
_entity.type
_entity.pdbx_description
1 polymer ?
#
loop_
_entity_poly.entity_id
_entity_poly.type
_entity_poly.pdbx_seq_one_letter_code
_entity_poly.pdbx_strand_id
1 'polypeptide(L)'
;MTLAELHQLLTAVAAGLADARAHSERATSLLGEARQALVDAQAKADPWLPSQYAQAAEGLDQLLGRLAAAEDLVSGYSSRL
;
A
#
# COMPACT_ATOMS: atom_id res chain seq x y z
N MET A 1 -6.73 -30.91 6.13
CA MET A 1 -5.81 -29.93 5.54
C MET A 1 -4.44 -30.57 5.44
N THR A 2 -3.92 -30.69 4.23
CA THR A 2 -2.60 -31.30 3.95
C THR A 2 -1.50 -30.24 3.92
N LEU A 3 -0.23 -30.66 4.04
CA LEU A 3 0.91 -29.74 3.93
C LEU A 3 0.94 -29.03 2.57
N ALA A 4 0.59 -29.74 1.49
CA ALA A 4 0.52 -29.18 0.14
C ALA A 4 -0.58 -28.10 0.03
N GLU A 5 -1.75 -28.34 0.62
CA GLU A 5 -2.84 -27.35 0.67
C GLU A 5 -2.43 -26.10 1.46
N LEU A 6 -1.75 -26.27 2.60
CA LEU A 6 -1.23 -25.14 3.38
C LEU A 6 -0.21 -24.32 2.58
N HIS A 7 0.71 -24.98 1.88
CA HIS A 7 1.71 -24.30 1.07
C HIS A 7 1.06 -23.50 -0.08
N GLN A 8 0.03 -24.06 -0.73
CA GLN A 8 -0.71 -23.35 -1.77
C GLN A 8 -1.43 -22.12 -1.22
N LEU A 9 -2.07 -22.23 -0.05
CA LEU A 9 -2.75 -21.10 0.59
C LEU A 9 -1.76 -19.99 0.97
N LEU A 10 -0.58 -20.34 1.51
CA LEU A 10 0.45 -19.35 1.84
C LEU A 10 1.00 -18.64 0.60
N THR A 11 1.24 -19.36 -0.48
CA THR A 11 1.65 -18.77 -1.76
C THR A 11 0.59 -17.81 -2.29
N ALA A 12 -0.70 -18.19 -2.21
CA ALA A 12 -1.80 -17.32 -2.64
C ALA A 12 -1.89 -16.04 -1.77
N VAL A 13 -1.72 -16.16 -0.46
CA VAL A 13 -1.68 -15.00 0.45
C VAL A 13 -0.48 -14.11 0.15
N ALA A 14 0.72 -14.67 -0.07
CA ALA A 14 1.91 -13.90 -0.40
C ALA A 14 1.74 -13.12 -1.72
N ALA A 15 1.15 -13.76 -2.75
CA ALA A 15 0.84 -13.08 -4.00
C ALA A 15 -0.17 -11.94 -3.81
N GLY A 16 -1.25 -12.18 -3.05
CA GLY A 16 -2.25 -11.16 -2.75
C GLY A 16 -1.69 -9.96 -1.96
N LEU A 17 -0.75 -10.21 -1.05
CA LEU A 17 -0.05 -9.14 -0.32
C LEU A 17 0.82 -8.30 -1.25
N ALA A 18 1.58 -8.95 -2.15
CA ALA A 18 2.41 -8.26 -3.13
C ALA A 18 1.57 -7.39 -4.08
N ASP A 19 0.43 -7.91 -4.56
CA ASP A 19 -0.51 -7.14 -5.40
C ASP A 19 -1.11 -5.96 -4.63
N ALA A 20 -1.55 -6.17 -3.38
CA ALA A 20 -2.09 -5.11 -2.55
C ALA A 20 -1.05 -4.00 -2.29
N ARG A 21 0.22 -4.38 -2.09
CA ARG A 21 1.33 -3.45 -1.94
C ARG A 21 1.54 -2.64 -3.22
N ALA A 22 1.63 -3.30 -4.38
CA ALA A 22 1.80 -2.63 -5.66
C ALA A 22 0.67 -1.63 -5.96
N HIS A 23 -0.58 -2.00 -5.67
CA HIS A 23 -1.72 -1.11 -5.80
C HIS A 23 -1.66 0.08 -4.83
N SER A 24 -1.23 -0.15 -3.59
CA SER A 24 -1.10 0.92 -2.58
C SER A 24 0.02 1.89 -2.93
N GLU A 25 1.18 1.40 -3.40
CA GLU A 25 2.28 2.23 -3.90
C GLU A 25 1.84 3.04 -5.13
N ARG A 26 1.07 2.43 -6.05
CA ARG A 26 0.51 3.15 -7.20
C ARG A 26 -0.49 4.22 -6.77
N ALA A 27 -1.32 3.95 -5.76
CA ALA A 27 -2.24 4.95 -5.20
C ALA A 27 -1.50 6.13 -4.58
N THR A 28 -0.38 5.89 -3.88
CA THR A 28 0.49 6.95 -3.36
C THR A 28 1.08 7.81 -4.48
N SER A 29 1.55 7.19 -5.56
CA SER A 29 2.02 7.91 -6.76
C SER A 29 0.92 8.81 -7.33
N LEU A 30 -0.27 8.26 -7.56
CA LEU A 30 -1.40 9.01 -8.13
C LEU A 30 -1.84 10.17 -7.22
N LEU A 31 -1.81 9.96 -5.90
CA LEU A 31 -2.10 11.01 -4.94
C LEU A 31 -1.06 12.14 -5.01
N GLY A 32 0.23 11.81 -5.13
CA GLY A 32 1.30 12.77 -5.37
C GLY A 32 1.14 13.55 -6.67
N GLU A 33 0.83 12.85 -7.77
CA GLU A 33 0.56 13.44 -9.09
C GLU A 33 -0.64 14.41 -9.02
N ALA A 34 -1.72 14.03 -8.32
CA ALA A 34 -2.90 14.88 -8.12
C ALA A 34 -2.58 16.14 -7.31
N ARG A 35 -1.77 16.03 -6.25
CA ARG A 35 -1.29 17.20 -5.48
C ARG A 35 -0.52 18.14 -6.38
N GLN A 36 0.40 17.61 -7.17
CA GLN A 36 1.24 18.42 -8.04
C GLN A 36 0.38 19.18 -9.07
N ALA A 37 -0.58 18.49 -9.71
CA ALA A 37 -1.50 19.13 -10.65
C ALA A 37 -2.32 20.26 -9.99
N LEU A 38 -2.78 20.08 -8.75
CA LEU A 38 -3.53 21.10 -8.01
C LEU A 38 -2.66 22.30 -7.62
N VAL A 39 -1.41 22.06 -7.23
CA VAL A 39 -0.45 23.12 -6.88
C VAL A 39 -0.09 23.93 -8.13
N ASP A 40 0.25 23.25 -9.21
CA ASP A 40 0.68 23.86 -10.47
C ASP A 40 -0.44 24.69 -11.10
N ALA A 41 -1.68 24.20 -11.05
CA ALA A 41 -2.85 24.93 -11.55
C ALA A 41 -3.13 26.23 -10.77
N GLN A 42 -2.75 26.29 -9.49
CA GLN A 42 -2.98 27.47 -8.66
C GLN A 42 -1.86 28.52 -8.79
N ALA A 43 -0.63 28.11 -9.15
CA ALA A 43 0.51 28.99 -9.41
C ALA A 43 0.73 30.11 -8.37
N LYS A 44 0.46 29.83 -7.08
CA LYS A 44 0.55 30.79 -5.97
C LYS A 44 1.44 30.27 -4.84
N ALA A 45 1.92 31.20 -4.01
CA ALA A 45 2.87 30.91 -2.92
C ALA A 45 2.32 29.97 -1.84
N ASP A 46 1.01 29.99 -1.59
CA ASP A 46 0.33 29.07 -0.66
C ASP A 46 -0.84 28.36 -1.36
N PRO A 47 -0.56 27.24 -2.06
CA PRO A 47 -1.57 26.46 -2.78
C PRO A 47 -2.53 25.81 -1.80
N TRP A 48 -3.84 25.95 -2.06
CA TRP A 48 -4.84 25.25 -1.28
C TRP A 48 -4.82 23.76 -1.64
N LEU A 49 -4.95 22.89 -0.65
CA LEU A 49 -5.16 21.47 -0.83
C LEU A 49 -6.45 21.03 -0.13
N PRO A 50 -7.21 20.08 -0.70
CA PRO A 50 -8.36 19.49 -0.03
C PRO A 50 -7.94 18.85 1.30
N SER A 51 -8.77 18.98 2.34
CA SER A 51 -8.49 18.36 3.65
C SER A 51 -8.43 16.83 3.58
N GLN A 52 -9.13 16.23 2.61
CA GLN A 52 -9.09 14.80 2.34
C GLN A 52 -7.72 14.33 1.86
N TYR A 53 -6.88 15.22 1.33
CA TYR A 53 -5.55 14.87 0.86
C TYR A 53 -4.68 14.32 1.99
N ALA A 54 -4.63 15.03 3.13
CA ALA A 54 -3.86 14.62 4.29
C ALA A 54 -4.35 13.26 4.83
N GLN A 55 -5.67 13.10 4.89
CA GLN A 55 -6.30 11.85 5.35
C GLN A 55 -6.00 10.67 4.41
N ALA A 56 -6.03 10.90 3.10
CA ALA A 56 -5.72 9.87 2.11
C ALA A 56 -4.24 9.49 2.15
N ALA A 57 -3.33 10.46 2.30
CA ALA A 57 -1.90 10.22 2.41
C ALA A 57 -1.57 9.41 3.67
N GLU A 58 -2.12 9.80 4.82
CA GLU A 58 -1.94 9.08 6.08
C GLU A 58 -2.55 7.67 6.01
N GLY A 59 -3.74 7.52 5.43
CA GLY A 59 -4.38 6.22 5.25
C GLY A 59 -3.57 5.26 4.38
N LEU A 60 -2.94 5.76 3.31
CA LEU A 60 -2.06 4.96 2.45
C LEU A 60 -0.77 4.55 3.16
N ASP A 61 -0.18 5.45 3.95
CA ASP A 61 1.02 5.15 4.74
C ASP A 61 0.74 4.06 5.79
N GLN A 62 -0.36 4.20 6.52
CA GLN A 62 -0.81 3.18 7.48
C GLN A 62 -1.11 1.83 6.81
N LEU A 63 -1.72 1.85 5.61
CA LEU A 63 -2.00 0.64 4.85
C LEU A 63 -0.71 -0.06 4.41
N LEU A 64 0.26 0.69 3.86
CA LEU A 64 1.56 0.16 3.45
C LEU A 64 2.32 -0.44 4.64
N GLY A 65 2.30 0.22 5.80
CA GLY A 65 2.90 -0.32 7.02
C GLY A 65 2.26 -1.64 7.47
N ARG A 66 0.93 -1.75 7.38
CA ARG A 66 0.21 -3.00 7.70
C ARG A 66 0.49 -4.11 6.71
N LEU A 67 0.62 -3.79 5.42
CA LEU A 67 0.97 -4.76 4.38
C LEU A 67 2.40 -5.29 4.59
N ALA A 68 3.37 -4.41 4.87
CA ALA A 68 4.74 -4.82 5.17
C ALA A 68 4.80 -5.75 6.39
N ALA A 69 4.09 -5.41 7.47
CA ALA A 69 4.02 -6.29 8.64
C ALA A 69 3.38 -7.65 8.34
N ALA A 70 2.37 -7.69 7.45
CA ALA A 70 1.75 -8.94 7.02
C ALA A 70 2.69 -9.79 6.16
N GLU A 71 3.45 -9.16 5.26
CA GLU A 71 4.50 -9.81 4.45
C GLU A 71 5.56 -10.47 5.35
N ASP A 72 6.03 -9.74 6.37
CA ASP A 72 7.00 -10.26 7.36
C ASP A 72 6.45 -11.48 8.13
N LEU A 73 5.18 -11.44 8.53
CA LEU A 73 4.54 -12.56 9.23
C LEU A 73 4.41 -13.80 8.33
N VAL A 74 3.99 -13.63 7.07
CA VAL A 74 3.83 -14.73 6.12
C VAL A 74 5.20 -15.34 5.78
N SER A 75 6.21 -14.49 5.53
CA SER A 75 7.58 -14.95 5.27
C SER A 75 8.18 -15.66 6.49
N GLY A 76 7.98 -15.10 7.68
CA GLY A 76 8.42 -15.71 8.94
C GLY A 76 7.76 -17.06 9.22
N TYR A 77 6.50 -17.24 8.82
CA TYR A 77 5.82 -18.53 8.93
C TYR A 77 6.31 -19.52 7.87
N SER A 78 6.45 -19.10 6.60
CA SER A 78 6.89 -19.98 5.51
C SER A 78 8.32 -20.50 5.70
N SER A 79 9.19 -19.72 6.33
CA SER A 79 10.58 -20.12 6.60
C SER A 79 10.73 -21.18 7.70
N ARG A 80 9.67 -21.42 8.48
CA ARG A 80 9.64 -22.38 9.60
C ARG A 80 8.87 -23.66 9.29
N LEU A 81 8.22 -23.72 8.13
CA LEU A 81 7.56 -24.89 7.58
C LEU A 81 8.57 -25.77 6.85
#